data_AF-A0A5C7VF59-F1
#
_entry.id   AF-A0A5C7VF59-F1
#
_cell.length_a   1.000
_cell.length_b   1.000
_cell.length_c   1.000
_cell.angle_alpha   90.00
_cell.angle_beta   90.00
_cell.angle_gamma   90.00
#
_symmetry.space_group_name_H-M   'P 1'
#
loop_
_entity.id
_entity.type
_entity.pdbx_description
1 polymer ?
#
loop_
_entity_poly.entity_id
_entity_poly.type
_entity_poly.pdbx_seq_one_letter_code
_entity_poly.pdbx_strand_id
1 'polypeptide(L)'
;LVLAKQQLAGIAFAQLRVDQIAFSGITVEENLLPKVKSFEKMTQTQEIANWPTVIMNWQRVLENLALQFLSGEATVNPKKYPETCQYCSLQALCRINEATILSDIEFNPETEA
;
A
#
# COMPACT_ATOMS: atom_id res chain seq x y z
N LEU A 1 0.92 -23.26 1.00
CA LEU A 1 1.28 -22.80 -0.36
C LEU A 1 2.79 -22.95 -0.52
N VAL A 2 3.25 -24.07 -1.09
CA VAL A 2 4.67 -24.31 -1.32
C VAL A 2 5.04 -23.73 -2.68
N LEU A 3 5.40 -22.44 -2.71
CA LEU A 3 6.20 -21.83 -3.78
C LEU A 3 7.70 -21.84 -3.40
N ALA A 4 8.12 -22.72 -2.49
CA ALA A 4 9.45 -22.71 -1.93
C ALA A 4 10.39 -23.64 -2.70
N LYS A 5 11.11 -23.05 -3.67
CA LYS A 5 12.55 -23.30 -3.95
C LYS A 5 13.09 -22.54 -5.17
N GLN A 6 12.24 -21.87 -5.95
CA GLN A 6 12.69 -20.98 -7.03
C GLN A 6 12.48 -19.52 -6.63
N GLN A 7 13.49 -18.70 -6.90
CA GLN A 7 13.43 -17.26 -6.70
C GLN A 7 12.36 -16.69 -7.64
N LEU A 8 11.30 -16.10 -7.07
CA LEU A 8 10.26 -15.44 -7.87
C LEU A 8 10.89 -14.33 -8.70
N ALA A 9 10.71 -14.33 -10.01
CA ALA A 9 11.26 -13.29 -10.90
C ALA A 9 10.34 -12.05 -11.02
N GLY A 10 9.12 -12.13 -10.49
CA GLY A 10 8.15 -11.05 -10.57
C GLY A 10 6.71 -11.54 -10.41
N ILE A 11 5.78 -10.59 -10.41
CA ILE A 11 4.34 -10.83 -10.44
C ILE A 11 3.77 -9.96 -11.55
N ALA A 12 3.02 -10.56 -12.46
CA ALA A 12 2.35 -9.85 -13.54
C ALA A 12 1.03 -10.51 -13.91
N PHE A 13 0.13 -9.73 -14.49
CA PHE A 13 -1.10 -10.20 -15.11
C PHE A 13 -1.21 -9.66 -16.53
N ALA A 14 -1.88 -10.42 -17.39
CA ALA A 14 -2.20 -10.00 -18.74
C ALA A 14 -3.41 -9.06 -18.72
N GLN A 15 -3.30 -7.95 -19.44
CA GLN A 15 -4.41 -7.06 -19.75
C GLN A 15 -4.83 -7.29 -21.20
N LEU A 16 -6.08 -7.72 -21.38
CA LEU A 16 -6.69 -7.97 -22.68
C LEU A 16 -7.84 -6.98 -22.89
N ARG A 17 -7.57 -5.89 -23.60
CA ARG A 17 -8.54 -4.89 -24.03
C ARG A 17 -8.42 -4.67 -25.53
N VAL A 18 -9.49 -4.20 -26.17
CA VAL A 18 -9.53 -3.98 -27.63
C VAL A 18 -8.44 -3.01 -28.08
N ASP A 19 -8.12 -2.02 -27.25
CA ASP A 19 -7.10 -1.00 -27.48
C ASP A 19 -5.72 -1.35 -26.88
N GLN A 20 -5.64 -2.36 -26.01
CA GLN A 20 -4.42 -2.67 -25.27
C GLN A 20 -4.28 -4.16 -24.92
N ILE A 21 -3.26 -4.79 -25.51
CA ILE A 21 -2.75 -6.11 -25.11
C ILE A 21 -1.37 -5.90 -24.48
N ALA A 22 -1.26 -6.07 -23.16
CA ALA A 22 -0.03 -5.79 -22.43
C ALA A 22 0.07 -6.60 -21.12
N PHE A 23 1.28 -6.69 -20.57
CA PHE A 23 1.48 -7.11 -19.18
C PHE A 23 1.48 -5.90 -18.25
N SER A 24 0.88 -6.06 -17.06
CA SER A 24 1.08 -5.15 -15.94
C SER A 24 1.57 -5.94 -14.74
N GLY A 25 2.61 -5.44 -14.10
CA GLY A 25 3.28 -6.16 -13.04
C GLY A 25 4.54 -5.46 -12.57
N ILE A 26 5.32 -6.20 -11.80
CA ILE A 26 6.59 -5.80 -11.20
C ILE A 26 7.54 -6.99 -11.25
N THR A 27 8.77 -6.75 -11.65
CA THR A 27 9.79 -7.81 -11.82
C THR A 27 11.03 -7.53 -10.99
N VAL A 28 11.87 -8.56 -10.80
CA VAL A 28 13.16 -8.42 -10.11
C VAL A 28 14.12 -7.53 -10.91
N GLU A 29 14.05 -7.58 -12.23
CA GLU A 29 14.89 -6.80 -13.14
C GLU A 29 14.08 -6.33 -14.36
N GLU A 30 14.65 -5.41 -15.13
CA GLU A 30 14.03 -4.86 -16.33
C GLU A 30 13.95 -5.90 -17.46
N ASN A 31 13.04 -5.70 -18.40
CA ASN A 31 12.92 -6.48 -19.64
C ASN A 31 12.60 -7.99 -19.49
N LEU A 32 12.32 -8.49 -18.29
CA LEU A 32 11.78 -9.85 -18.08
C LEU A 32 10.43 -10.06 -18.76
N LEU A 33 9.61 -9.01 -18.79
CA LEU A 33 8.34 -8.97 -19.53
C LEU A 33 8.22 -7.64 -20.28
N PRO A 34 7.59 -7.62 -21.47
CA PRO A 34 7.41 -6.41 -22.24
C PRO A 34 6.69 -5.32 -21.43
N LYS A 35 7.31 -4.13 -21.34
CA LYS A 35 6.75 -2.93 -20.69
C LYS A 35 6.46 -3.09 -19.19
N VAL A 36 7.04 -4.10 -18.54
CA VAL A 36 6.99 -4.29 -17.08
C VAL A 36 8.27 -3.73 -16.45
N LYS A 37 8.13 -2.96 -15.37
CA LYS A 37 9.25 -2.31 -14.67
C LYS A 37 9.81 -3.21 -13.58
N SER A 38 11.11 -3.06 -13.30
CA SER A 38 11.72 -3.64 -12.11
C SER A 38 11.22 -2.96 -10.84
N PHE A 39 11.38 -3.64 -9.70
CA PHE A 39 10.99 -3.11 -8.40
C PHE A 39 11.71 -1.82 -8.02
N GLU A 40 12.93 -1.60 -8.50
CA GLU A 40 13.72 -0.39 -8.23
C GLU A 40 13.11 0.86 -8.90
N LYS A 41 12.37 0.69 -10.01
CA LYS A 41 11.75 1.78 -10.76
C LYS A 41 10.29 2.07 -10.37
N MET A 42 9.77 1.39 -9.34
CA MET A 42 8.43 1.62 -8.84
C MET A 42 8.47 2.43 -7.55
N THR A 43 7.69 3.51 -7.48
CA THR A 43 7.63 4.40 -6.31
C THR A 43 7.31 3.67 -5.01
N GLN A 44 6.57 2.56 -5.07
CA GLN A 44 6.17 1.76 -3.92
C GLN A 44 7.28 0.86 -3.35
N THR A 45 8.33 0.61 -4.13
CA THR A 45 9.39 -0.36 -3.78
C THR A 45 10.81 0.18 -4.00
N GLN A 46 10.96 1.38 -4.57
CA GLN A 46 12.25 2.01 -4.89
C GLN A 46 13.16 2.21 -3.66
N GLU A 47 12.60 2.31 -2.46
CA GLU A 47 13.36 2.48 -1.21
C GLU A 47 13.80 1.14 -0.60
N ILE A 48 13.36 0.02 -1.17
CA ILE A 48 13.67 -1.32 -0.66
C ILE A 48 14.93 -1.83 -1.35
N ALA A 49 15.94 -2.19 -0.56
CA ALA A 49 17.28 -2.48 -1.08
C ALA A 49 17.37 -3.71 -2.01
N ASN A 50 16.48 -4.69 -1.87
CA ASN A 50 16.53 -5.90 -2.68
C ASN A 50 15.17 -6.58 -2.81
N TRP A 51 15.03 -7.40 -3.85
CA TRP A 51 13.80 -8.09 -4.19
C TRP A 51 13.25 -9.04 -3.10
N PRO A 52 14.07 -9.88 -2.43
CA PRO A 52 13.58 -10.67 -1.29
C PRO A 52 12.93 -9.81 -0.20
N THR A 53 13.49 -8.64 0.12
CA THR A 53 12.90 -7.72 1.10
C THR A 53 11.56 -7.15 0.61
N VAL A 54 11.38 -6.93 -0.69
CA VAL A 54 10.07 -6.52 -1.26
C VAL A 54 9.01 -7.59 -0.96
N ILE A 55 9.34 -8.86 -1.25
CA ILE A 55 8.42 -9.98 -1.02
C ILE A 55 8.12 -10.15 0.47
N MET A 56 9.14 -10.12 1.33
CA MET A 56 8.94 -10.19 2.79
C MET A 56 8.07 -9.04 3.32
N ASN A 57 8.27 -7.82 2.80
CA ASN A 57 7.46 -6.68 3.21
C ASN A 57 5.99 -6.85 2.81
N TRP A 58 5.70 -7.33 1.59
CA TRP A 58 4.33 -7.60 1.17
C TRP A 58 3.68 -8.71 1.99
N GLN A 59 4.42 -9.79 2.25
CA GLN A 59 3.95 -10.87 3.10
C GLN A 59 3.57 -10.35 4.49
N ARG A 60 4.47 -9.60 5.13
CA ARG A 60 4.22 -8.98 6.44
C ARG A 60 3.00 -8.07 6.43
N VAL A 61 2.81 -7.24 5.39
CA VAL A 61 1.66 -6.35 5.27
C VAL A 61 0.36 -7.16 5.14
N LEU A 62 0.34 -8.20 4.30
CA LEU A 62 -0.83 -9.05 4.11
C LEU A 62 -1.20 -9.83 5.38
N GLU A 63 -0.21 -10.39 6.08
CA GLU A 63 -0.41 -11.11 7.33
C GLU A 63 -0.94 -10.18 8.43
N ASN A 64 -0.37 -8.97 8.56
CA ASN A 64 -0.86 -7.98 9.52
C ASN A 64 -2.31 -7.57 9.23
N LEU A 65 -2.66 -7.28 7.97
CA LEU A 65 -4.02 -6.93 7.58
C LEU A 65 -5.01 -8.07 7.88
N ALA A 66 -4.61 -9.32 7.63
CA ALA A 66 -5.43 -10.48 7.96
C ALA A 66 -5.65 -10.61 9.46
N LEU A 67 -4.62 -10.41 10.29
CA LEU A 67 -4.73 -10.45 11.75
C LEU A 67 -5.63 -9.33 12.29
N GLN A 68 -5.46 -8.11 11.80
CA GLN A 68 -6.31 -6.96 12.17
C GLN A 68 -7.78 -7.20 11.81
N PHE A 69 -8.03 -7.76 10.63
CA PHE A 69 -9.38 -8.12 10.23
C PHE A 69 -9.99 -9.18 11.15
N LEU A 70 -9.24 -10.23 11.47
CA LEU A 70 -9.68 -11.30 12.36
C LEU A 70 -9.93 -10.82 13.81
N SER A 71 -9.16 -9.84 14.29
CA SER A 71 -9.33 -9.27 15.63
C SER A 71 -10.45 -8.22 15.69
N GLY A 72 -11.05 -7.84 14.56
CA GLY A 72 -12.02 -6.75 14.48
C GLY A 72 -11.39 -5.36 14.69
N GLU A 73 -10.09 -5.22 14.44
CA GLU A 73 -9.41 -3.92 14.51
C GLU A 73 -9.87 -3.02 13.36
N ALA A 74 -10.59 -1.96 13.69
CA ALA A 74 -11.21 -1.02 12.75
C ALA A 74 -10.71 0.43 12.93
N THR A 75 -9.46 0.59 13.38
CA THR A 75 -8.84 1.92 13.59
C THR A 75 -8.85 2.74 12.30
N VAL A 76 -9.26 4.00 12.41
CA VAL A 76 -9.28 4.91 11.26
C VAL A 76 -7.85 5.30 10.88
N ASN A 77 -7.36 4.73 9.78
CA ASN A 77 -5.97 4.88 9.33
C ASN A 77 -5.87 5.13 7.80
N PRO A 78 -6.17 6.35 7.32
CA PRO A 78 -6.01 6.69 5.91
C PRO A 78 -4.54 6.60 5.48
N LYS A 79 -4.27 5.95 4.34
CA LYS A 79 -2.90 5.72 3.85
C LYS A 79 -2.13 7.03 3.59
N LYS A 80 -2.82 8.05 3.11
CA LYS A 80 -2.32 9.43 2.92
C LYS A 80 -3.42 10.38 3.33
N TYR A 81 -3.30 11.01 4.49
CA TYR A 81 -4.25 12.03 4.92
C TYR A 81 -3.75 13.41 4.48
N PRO A 82 -4.61 14.27 3.89
CA PRO A 82 -6.06 14.12 3.71
C PRO A 82 -6.49 13.50 2.36
N GLU A 83 -5.57 13.18 1.45
CA GLU A 83 -5.89 12.84 0.06
C GLU A 83 -6.74 11.56 -0.08
N THR A 84 -6.47 10.56 0.75
CA THR A 84 -7.24 9.32 0.81
C THR A 84 -8.70 9.59 1.17
N CYS A 85 -8.93 10.57 2.05
CA CYS A 85 -10.27 10.91 2.53
C CYS A 85 -11.12 11.59 1.44
N GLN A 86 -10.51 12.27 0.46
CA GLN A 86 -11.22 12.99 -0.61
C GLN A 86 -12.11 12.08 -1.46
N TYR A 87 -11.76 10.80 -1.60
CA TYR A 87 -12.50 9.81 -2.39
C TYR A 87 -13.24 8.77 -1.54
N CYS A 88 -13.22 8.92 -0.20
CA CYS A 88 -13.84 7.98 0.72
C CYS A 88 -15.31 8.31 0.95
N SER A 89 -16.22 7.36 0.71
CA SER A 89 -17.67 7.54 0.94
C SER A 89 -18.10 7.34 2.39
N LEU A 90 -17.17 7.06 3.31
CA LEU A 90 -17.45 6.74 4.71
C LEU A 90 -17.12 7.90 5.67
N GLN A 91 -16.91 9.12 5.16
CA GLN A 91 -16.55 10.30 5.96
C GLN A 91 -17.50 10.54 7.14
N ALA A 92 -18.81 10.41 6.92
CA ALA A 92 -19.83 10.60 7.97
C ALA A 92 -19.78 9.55 9.09
N LEU A 93 -19.12 8.41 8.86
CA LEU A 93 -19.01 7.31 9.83
C LEU A 93 -17.66 7.30 10.55
N CYS A 94 -16.57 7.72 9.89
CA CYS A 94 -15.23 7.56 10.46
C CYS A 94 -14.86 8.62 11.50
N ARG A 95 -15.56 9.76 11.57
CA ARG A 95 -15.33 10.86 12.53
C ARG A 95 -13.88 11.37 12.64
N ILE A 96 -13.09 11.17 11.60
CA ILE A 96 -11.65 11.51 11.58
C ILE A 96 -11.44 13.03 11.69
N ASN A 97 -12.32 13.81 11.07
CA ASN A 97 -12.21 15.26 11.05
C ASN A 97 -12.34 15.84 12.47
N GLU A 98 -13.28 15.32 13.26
CA GLU A 98 -13.47 15.74 14.65
C GLU A 98 -12.29 15.31 15.52
N ALA A 99 -11.76 14.10 15.30
CA ALA A 99 -10.59 13.62 16.04
C ALA A 99 -9.35 14.49 15.78
N THR A 100 -9.12 14.89 14.53
CA THR A 100 -7.99 15.77 14.17
C THR A 100 -8.16 17.19 14.72
N ILE A 101 -9.37 17.75 14.67
CA ILE A 101 -9.65 19.09 15.25
C ILE A 101 -9.38 19.10 16.76
N LEU A 102 -9.79 18.05 17.48
CA LEU A 102 -9.56 17.95 18.92
C LEU A 102 -8.07 17.77 19.26
N SER A 103 -7.32 16.99 18.48
CA SER A 103 -5.88 16.86 18.69
C SER A 103 -5.11 18.16 18.46
N ASP A 104 -5.60 19.01 17.54
CA ASP A 104 -4.99 20.32 17.27
C ASP A 104 -5.32 21.34 18.38
N ILE A 105 -6.46 21.21 19.06
CA ILE A 105 -6.87 22.06 20.18
C ILE A 105 -6.13 21.69 21.48
N GLU A 106 -5.87 20.39 21.72
CA GLU A 106 -5.13 19.92 22.91
C GLU A 106 -3.63 20.29 22.88
N PHE A 107 -3.11 20.78 21.76
CA PHE A 107 -1.72 21.24 21.63
C PHE A 107 -1.64 22.74 21.28
N ASN A 108 -2.19 23.62 22.12
CA ASN A 108 -1.89 25.05 22.08
C ASN A 108 -1.24 25.54 23.40
N PRO A 109 0.10 25.61 23.48
CA PRO A 109 0.80 26.16 24.65
C PRO A 109 0.62 27.68 24.83
N GLU A 110 -0.06 28.38 23.90
CA GLU A 110 -0.31 29.83 23.99
C GLU A 110 -1.67 30.18 24.61
N THR A 111 -2.52 29.21 24.97
CA THR A 111 -3.82 29.47 25.64
C THR A 111 -3.77 29.47 27.18
N GLU A 112 -2.60 29.30 27.79
CA GLU A 112 -2.36 29.42 29.24
C GLU A 112 -1.46 30.63 29.58
N ALA A 113 -1.77 31.81 29.03
CA ALA A 113 -1.21 33.09 29.49
C ALA A 113 -2.32 34.07 29.88
#